data_AF-A0A961S3P9-F1
#
_entry.id   AF-A0A961S3P9-F1
#
_cell.length_a   1.000
_cell.length_b   1.000
_cell.length_c   1.000
_cell.angle_alpha   90.00
_cell.angle_beta   90.00
_cell.angle_gamma   90.00
#
_symmetry.space_group_name_H-M   'P 1'
#
loop_
_entity.id
_entity.type
_entity.pdbx_description
1 polymer ?
#
loop_
_entity_poly.entity_id
_entity_poly.type
_entity_poly.pdbx_seq_one_letter_code
_entity_poly.pdbx_strand_id
1 'polypeptide(L)'
;VKNAVLGMSKIGSTTCISCAANQLTANFGGAVLGSQFSLMNIFTDGEPVSDPQPNGATLRGILTAAGWDSISAEAVGNFDLTYLSNLVYPNPGTLIDGSPGHTLADIPNPLTQGFILKLADYDAYAAAVNAKLQKIVNNVVPIPAALPLLLSGFAAVGFLARRRRKISALAA
;
A
#
# COMPACT_ATOMS: atom_id res chain seq x y z
N VAL A 1 16.85 9.04 -14.37
CA VAL A 1 15.64 9.28 -13.55
C VAL A 1 15.54 10.72 -13.05
N LYS A 2 16.47 11.25 -12.23
CA LYS A 2 16.43 12.65 -11.73
C LYS A 2 16.17 13.71 -12.83
N ASN A 3 16.95 13.69 -13.91
CA ASN A 3 16.80 14.67 -15.00
C ASN A 3 15.48 14.52 -15.77
N ALA A 4 14.91 13.31 -15.83
CA ALA A 4 13.61 13.08 -16.47
C ALA A 4 12.46 13.64 -15.62
N VAL A 5 12.57 13.55 -14.29
CA VAL A 5 11.58 14.11 -13.35
C VAL A 5 11.65 15.64 -13.31
N LEU A 6 12.86 16.21 -13.28
CA LEU A 6 13.04 17.67 -13.26
C LEU A 6 12.65 18.36 -14.58
N GLY A 7 12.57 17.61 -15.68
CA GLY A 7 12.14 18.12 -16.99
C GLY A 7 10.63 18.06 -17.23
N MET A 8 9.85 17.53 -16.29
CA MET A 8 8.40 17.45 -16.45
C MET A 8 7.77 18.84 -16.31
N SER A 9 6.89 19.18 -17.25
CA SER A 9 6.11 20.42 -17.21
C SER A 9 4.64 20.09 -17.04
N LYS A 10 3.88 20.98 -16.36
CA LYS A 10 2.42 20.90 -16.35
C LYS A 10 1.92 21.17 -17.77
N ILE A 11 1.17 20.22 -18.32
CA ILE A 11 0.52 20.34 -19.63
C ILE A 11 -0.99 20.19 -19.40
N GLY A 12 -1.77 21.13 -19.94
CA GLY A 12 -3.23 21.13 -19.81
C GLY A 12 -3.78 21.78 -18.54
N SER A 13 -5.10 21.89 -18.49
CA SER A 13 -5.87 22.55 -17.43
C SER A 13 -6.87 21.63 -16.72
N THR A 14 -7.08 20.41 -17.20
CA THR A 14 -8.05 19.44 -16.66
C THR A 14 -7.35 18.29 -15.94
N THR A 15 -7.96 17.79 -14.86
CA THR A 15 -7.47 16.60 -14.17
C THR A 15 -8.18 15.36 -14.72
N CYS A 16 -7.46 14.55 -15.50
CA CYS A 16 -7.94 13.25 -15.98
C CYS A 16 -7.24 12.10 -15.24
N ILE A 17 -7.79 11.70 -14.08
CA ILE A 17 -7.21 10.61 -13.27
C ILE A 17 -7.30 9.28 -14.03
N SER A 18 -8.40 9.03 -14.76
CA SER A 18 -8.54 7.80 -15.55
C SER A 18 -7.53 7.72 -16.69
N CYS A 19 -7.26 8.82 -17.40
CA CYS A 19 -6.27 8.87 -18.47
C CYS A 19 -4.89 8.50 -17.94
N ALA A 20 -4.47 9.12 -16.82
CA ALA A 20 -3.18 8.87 -16.21
C ALA A 20 -3.06 7.41 -15.73
N ALA A 21 -4.08 6.89 -15.05
CA ALA A 21 -4.07 5.52 -14.53
C ALA A 21 -4.08 4.46 -15.65
N ASN A 22 -4.85 4.70 -16.73
CA ASN A 22 -4.88 3.82 -17.89
C ASN A 22 -3.56 3.85 -18.66
N GLN A 23 -2.96 5.04 -18.85
CA GLN A 23 -1.65 5.16 -19.48
C GLN A 23 -0.56 4.45 -18.66
N LEU A 24 -0.60 4.59 -17.33
CA LEU A 24 0.32 3.90 -16.44
C LEU A 24 0.16 2.38 -16.56
N THR A 25 -1.08 1.90 -16.55
CA THR A 25 -1.40 0.47 -16.73
C THR A 25 -0.88 -0.05 -18.07
N ALA A 26 -1.09 0.69 -19.17
CA ALA A 26 -0.59 0.33 -20.48
C ALA A 26 0.96 0.27 -20.54
N ASN A 27 1.64 1.20 -19.85
CA ASN A 27 3.10 1.26 -19.82
C ASN A 27 3.75 0.10 -19.04
N PHE A 28 3.11 -0.43 -18.00
CA PHE A 28 3.63 -1.60 -17.28
C PHE A 28 3.39 -2.91 -18.04
N GLY A 29 2.36 -2.97 -18.89
CA GLY A 29 1.98 -4.18 -19.62
C GLY A 29 1.45 -5.30 -18.70
N GLY A 30 0.55 -6.15 -19.23
CA GLY A 30 -0.11 -7.20 -18.43
C GLY A 30 0.81 -8.29 -17.87
N ALA A 31 2.09 -8.33 -18.26
CA ALA A 31 3.07 -9.31 -17.76
C ALA A 31 3.81 -8.86 -16.49
N VAL A 32 3.86 -7.56 -16.19
CA VAL A 32 4.54 -7.03 -14.99
C VAL A 32 3.53 -6.86 -13.85
N LEU A 33 2.32 -6.39 -14.17
CA LEU A 33 1.23 -6.29 -13.21
C LEU A 33 0.78 -7.69 -12.78
N GLY A 34 0.66 -7.90 -11.47
CA GLY A 34 0.32 -9.20 -10.87
C GLY A 34 1.46 -10.24 -10.80
N SER A 35 2.69 -9.92 -11.24
CA SER A 35 3.84 -10.83 -11.09
C SER A 35 4.38 -10.89 -9.65
N GLN A 36 4.21 -9.81 -8.90
CA GLN A 36 4.45 -9.69 -7.45
C GLN A 36 3.39 -8.73 -6.88
N PHE A 37 3.82 -7.62 -6.27
CA PHE A 37 2.94 -6.55 -5.79
C PHE A 37 3.03 -5.33 -6.69
N SER A 38 1.88 -4.87 -7.17
CA SER A 38 1.73 -3.69 -8.02
C SER A 38 0.98 -2.61 -7.26
N LEU A 39 1.70 -1.55 -6.87
CA LEU A 39 1.15 -0.45 -6.06
C LEU A 39 1.02 0.81 -6.94
N MET A 40 -0.20 1.29 -7.13
CA MET A 40 -0.45 2.56 -7.79
C MET A 40 -0.51 3.67 -6.75
N ASN A 41 0.22 4.75 -7.04
CA ASN A 41 0.11 5.97 -6.29
C ASN A 41 -0.38 7.14 -7.16
N ILE A 42 -1.34 7.89 -6.65
CA ILE A 42 -1.93 9.05 -7.32
C ILE A 42 -1.66 10.29 -6.48
N PHE A 43 -0.88 11.23 -7.02
CA PHE A 43 -0.78 12.57 -6.46
C PHE A 43 -1.70 13.51 -7.24
N THR A 44 -2.56 14.27 -6.54
CA THR A 44 -3.51 15.19 -7.21
C THR A 44 -3.80 16.45 -6.40
N ASP A 45 -4.08 17.54 -7.12
CA ASP A 45 -4.51 18.82 -6.57
C ASP A 45 -5.85 19.30 -7.11
N GLY A 46 -6.58 18.41 -7.80
CA GLY A 46 -7.74 18.78 -8.61
C GLY A 46 -8.84 17.73 -8.62
N GLU A 47 -10.03 18.17 -8.97
CA GLU A 47 -11.20 17.32 -9.17
C GLU A 47 -11.16 16.65 -10.55
N PRO A 48 -11.61 15.39 -10.67
CA PRO A 48 -11.54 14.66 -11.93
C PRO A 48 -12.65 15.17 -12.90
N VAL A 49 -12.27 16.03 -13.86
CA VAL A 49 -13.21 16.82 -14.70
C VAL A 49 -13.11 16.56 -16.20
N SER A 50 -12.41 15.52 -16.63
CA SER A 50 -12.30 15.15 -18.06
C SER A 50 -13.50 14.34 -18.56
N ASP A 51 -13.75 14.36 -19.88
CA ASP A 51 -14.72 13.49 -20.54
C ASP A 51 -14.00 12.49 -21.47
N PRO A 52 -14.12 11.16 -21.30
CA PRO A 52 -14.86 10.44 -20.26
C PRO A 52 -14.04 10.21 -18.98
N GLN A 53 -14.60 10.58 -17.83
CA GLN A 53 -14.09 10.24 -16.51
C GLN A 53 -15.08 9.32 -15.78
N PRO A 54 -14.82 8.01 -15.69
CA PRO A 54 -15.65 7.13 -14.87
C PRO A 54 -15.56 7.54 -13.40
N ASN A 55 -16.59 7.24 -12.61
CA ASN A 55 -16.54 7.45 -11.16
C ASN A 55 -15.43 6.59 -10.52
N GLY A 56 -15.02 6.95 -9.30
CA GLY A 56 -13.89 6.30 -8.61
C GLY A 56 -14.06 4.78 -8.46
N ALA A 57 -15.27 4.30 -8.17
CA ALA A 57 -15.53 2.88 -7.97
C ALA A 57 -15.41 2.08 -9.28
N THR A 58 -15.90 2.64 -10.39
CA THR A 58 -15.77 2.06 -11.73
C THR A 58 -14.30 2.03 -12.16
N LEU A 59 -13.56 3.12 -11.97
CA LEU A 59 -12.14 3.15 -12.30
C LEU A 59 -11.35 2.15 -11.44
N ARG A 60 -11.62 2.07 -10.14
CA ARG A 60 -11.02 1.07 -9.25
C ARG A 60 -11.20 -0.34 -9.79
N GLY A 61 -12.43 -0.71 -10.16
CA GLY A 61 -12.73 -2.03 -10.72
C GLY A 61 -11.90 -2.36 -11.96
N ILE A 62 -11.75 -1.38 -12.87
CA ILE A 62 -10.91 -1.51 -14.07
C ILE A 62 -9.45 -1.76 -13.67
N LEU A 63 -8.90 -0.96 -12.76
CA LEU A 63 -7.50 -1.04 -12.36
C LEU A 63 -7.20 -2.33 -11.59
N THR A 64 -8.06 -2.75 -10.68
CA THR A 64 -7.89 -4.02 -9.96
C THR A 64 -7.98 -5.21 -10.92
N ALA A 65 -8.87 -5.16 -11.92
CA ALA A 65 -8.95 -6.21 -12.94
C ALA A 65 -7.70 -6.24 -13.84
N ALA A 66 -7.00 -5.12 -13.98
CA ALA A 66 -5.72 -5.03 -14.68
C ALA A 66 -4.52 -5.52 -13.85
N GLY A 67 -4.72 -5.92 -12.59
CA GLY A 67 -3.67 -6.49 -11.74
C GLY A 67 -3.00 -5.50 -10.78
N TRP A 68 -3.61 -4.36 -10.49
CA TRP A 68 -3.17 -3.48 -9.41
C TRP A 68 -3.62 -4.02 -8.05
N ASP A 69 -2.66 -4.26 -7.15
CA ASP A 69 -2.91 -4.79 -5.79
C ASP A 69 -3.25 -3.69 -4.78
N SER A 70 -2.83 -2.46 -5.06
CA SER A 70 -3.13 -1.30 -4.21
C SER A 70 -3.26 -0.05 -5.05
N ILE A 71 -4.15 0.83 -4.62
CA ILE A 71 -4.35 2.18 -5.14
C ILE A 71 -4.45 3.10 -3.92
N SER A 72 -3.49 4.01 -3.78
CA SER A 72 -3.48 5.06 -2.77
C SER A 72 -3.45 6.43 -3.43
N ALA A 73 -3.92 7.46 -2.71
CA ALA A 73 -3.84 8.83 -3.18
C ALA A 73 -3.19 9.77 -2.17
N GLU A 74 -2.41 10.73 -2.65
CA GLU A 74 -2.09 11.94 -1.90
C GLU A 74 -2.77 13.13 -2.57
N ALA A 75 -3.45 13.94 -1.76
CA ALA A 75 -4.28 15.05 -2.24
C ALA A 75 -3.91 16.35 -1.54
N VAL A 76 -3.74 17.43 -2.31
CA VAL A 76 -3.41 18.76 -1.80
C VAL A 76 -4.38 19.79 -2.38
N GLY A 77 -4.74 20.84 -1.64
CA GLY A 77 -5.65 21.87 -2.16
C GLY A 77 -7.06 21.36 -2.45
N ASN A 78 -7.59 21.62 -3.65
CA ASN A 78 -8.98 21.34 -4.02
C ASN A 78 -9.10 19.98 -4.72
N PHE A 79 -9.71 19.00 -4.07
CA PHE A 79 -9.86 17.65 -4.62
C PHE A 79 -11.21 17.04 -4.24
N ASP A 80 -11.65 16.06 -5.03
CA ASP A 80 -12.88 15.32 -4.76
C ASP A 80 -12.60 14.12 -3.85
N LEU A 81 -12.84 14.30 -2.54
CA LEU A 81 -12.68 13.25 -1.54
C LEU A 81 -13.61 12.05 -1.79
N THR A 82 -14.82 12.29 -2.31
CA THR A 82 -15.80 11.22 -2.57
C THR A 82 -15.31 10.33 -3.70
N TYR A 83 -14.81 10.95 -4.77
CA TYR A 83 -14.20 10.24 -5.87
C TYR A 83 -12.99 9.41 -5.40
N LEU A 84 -12.05 10.04 -4.67
CA LEU A 84 -10.84 9.35 -4.20
C LEU A 84 -11.17 8.21 -3.23
N SER A 85 -12.14 8.39 -2.34
CA SER A 85 -12.56 7.34 -1.38
C SER A 85 -13.17 6.12 -2.07
N ASN A 86 -13.83 6.35 -3.20
CA ASN A 86 -14.33 5.29 -4.06
C ASN A 86 -13.27 4.67 -4.97
N LEU A 87 -12.15 5.36 -5.21
CA LEU A 87 -11.06 4.90 -6.07
C LEU A 87 -10.04 4.03 -5.33
N VAL A 88 -9.65 4.40 -4.11
CA VAL A 88 -8.59 3.71 -3.37
C VAL A 88 -8.90 2.23 -3.10
N TYR A 89 -7.85 1.43 -3.02
CA TYR A 89 -7.90 -0.02 -2.88
C TYR A 89 -6.67 -0.55 -2.11
N PRO A 90 -6.78 -1.59 -1.26
CA PRO A 90 -8.00 -2.29 -0.82
C PRO A 90 -9.02 -1.39 -0.11
N ASN A 91 -10.31 -1.72 -0.20
CA ASN A 91 -11.40 -0.96 0.41
C ASN A 91 -11.96 -1.63 1.69
N PRO A 92 -12.52 -0.86 2.66
CA PRO A 92 -12.65 0.60 2.67
C PRO A 92 -11.29 1.29 2.89
N GLY A 93 -11.08 2.38 2.16
CA GLY A 93 -9.87 3.19 2.31
C GLY A 93 -9.92 4.09 3.55
N THR A 94 -8.76 4.40 4.10
CA THR A 94 -8.61 5.32 5.25
C THR A 94 -8.20 6.71 4.79
N LEU A 95 -8.86 7.75 5.29
CA LEU A 95 -8.40 9.13 5.15
C LEU A 95 -7.38 9.44 6.24
N ILE A 96 -6.23 10.00 5.88
CA ILE A 96 -5.19 10.51 6.76
C ILE A 96 -5.14 12.02 6.53
N ASP A 97 -5.69 12.82 7.45
CA ASP A 97 -5.92 14.25 7.26
C ASP A 97 -5.27 15.15 8.32
N GLY A 98 -4.47 14.57 9.22
CA GLY A 98 -3.82 15.26 10.33
C GLY A 98 -4.69 15.39 11.58
N SER A 99 -5.93 14.91 11.57
CA SER A 99 -6.75 14.83 12.78
C SER A 99 -6.20 13.78 13.76
N PRO A 100 -6.57 13.83 15.06
CA PRO A 100 -6.11 12.85 16.04
C PRO A 100 -6.41 11.40 15.60
N GLY A 101 -5.39 10.55 15.50
CA GLY A 101 -5.50 9.18 14.99
C GLY A 101 -5.44 9.04 13.46
N HIS A 102 -5.24 10.14 12.74
CA HIS A 102 -5.14 10.21 11.28
C HIS A 102 -3.90 10.99 10.85
N THR A 103 -2.74 10.63 11.42
CA THR A 103 -1.44 11.24 11.14
C THR A 103 -0.57 10.39 10.21
N LEU A 104 0.60 10.89 9.81
CA LEU A 104 1.56 10.12 9.00
C LEU A 104 1.98 8.79 9.66
N ALA A 105 1.97 8.70 10.99
CA ALA A 105 2.25 7.47 11.72
C ALA A 105 1.15 6.41 11.51
N ASP A 106 -0.07 6.85 11.21
CA ASP A 106 -1.27 6.02 11.09
C ASP A 106 -1.53 5.53 9.66
N ILE A 107 -0.65 5.88 8.71
CA ILE A 107 -0.71 5.36 7.33
C ILE A 107 -0.71 3.82 7.38
N PRO A 108 -1.70 3.14 6.76
CA PRO A 108 -1.76 1.69 6.78
C PRO A 108 -0.77 1.05 5.79
N ASN A 109 -0.63 -0.27 5.83
CA ASN A 109 0.04 -0.99 4.77
C ASN A 109 -0.80 -0.89 3.48
N PRO A 110 -0.28 -0.34 2.36
CA PRO A 110 -1.05 -0.22 1.12
C PRO A 110 -1.56 -1.56 0.58
N LEU A 111 -0.91 -2.68 0.91
CA LEU A 111 -1.35 -4.02 0.49
C LEU A 111 -2.54 -4.56 1.28
N THR A 112 -2.81 -4.03 2.47
CA THR A 112 -3.93 -4.48 3.30
C THR A 112 -5.07 -3.47 3.31
N GLN A 113 -4.75 -2.18 3.07
CA GLN A 113 -5.73 -1.12 3.09
C GLN A 113 -5.27 0.07 2.25
N GLY A 114 -6.11 0.50 1.30
CA GLY A 114 -5.92 1.73 0.55
C GLY A 114 -6.09 2.95 1.46
N PHE A 115 -5.50 4.07 1.08
CA PHE A 115 -5.61 5.28 1.87
C PHE A 115 -5.53 6.53 0.99
N ILE A 116 -6.05 7.62 1.56
CA ILE A 116 -5.95 8.97 1.02
C ILE A 116 -5.18 9.78 2.04
N LEU A 117 -4.07 10.37 1.65
CA LEU A 117 -3.32 11.28 2.48
C LEU A 117 -3.62 12.71 2.04
N LYS A 118 -4.33 13.45 2.87
CA LYS A 118 -4.56 14.88 2.67
C LYS A 118 -3.35 15.64 3.18
N LEU A 119 -2.69 16.34 2.27
CA LEU A 119 -1.53 17.18 2.55
C LEU A 119 -1.98 18.62 2.81
N ALA A 120 -1.30 19.28 3.75
CA ALA A 120 -1.52 20.69 4.02
C ALA A 120 -1.08 21.56 2.84
N ASP A 121 0.09 21.23 2.27
CA ASP A 121 0.73 21.93 1.16
C ASP A 121 1.70 21.01 0.42
N TYR A 122 2.39 21.56 -0.58
CA TYR A 122 3.39 20.84 -1.37
C TYR A 122 4.69 20.55 -0.60
N ASP A 123 5.02 21.34 0.43
CA ASP A 123 6.23 21.14 1.24
C ASP A 123 6.08 19.89 2.13
N ALA A 124 4.86 19.56 2.54
CA ALA A 124 4.55 18.33 3.26
C ALA A 124 4.75 17.04 2.43
N TYR A 125 4.86 17.13 1.10
CA TYR A 125 4.95 15.97 0.21
C TYR A 125 6.18 15.10 0.48
N ALA A 126 7.34 15.70 0.78
CA ALA A 126 8.55 14.94 1.04
C ALA A 126 8.43 14.04 2.28
N ALA A 127 7.82 14.56 3.36
CA ALA A 127 7.58 13.81 4.57
C ALA A 127 6.55 12.68 4.35
N ALA A 128 5.48 12.98 3.58
CA ALA A 128 4.45 12.04 3.20
C ALA A 128 4.99 10.81 2.44
N VAL A 129 5.79 11.05 1.40
CA VAL A 129 6.40 9.97 0.61
C VAL A 129 7.31 9.10 1.48
N ASN A 130 8.10 9.70 2.37
CA ASN A 130 8.98 8.94 3.27
C ASN A 130 8.17 8.05 4.23
N ALA A 131 7.13 8.59 4.87
CA ALA A 131 6.26 7.84 5.78
C ALA A 131 5.62 6.63 5.07
N LYS A 132 5.16 6.82 3.83
CA LYS A 132 4.60 5.76 3.01
C LYS A 132 5.60 4.67 2.66
N LEU A 133 6.80 5.04 2.20
CA LEU A 133 7.84 4.06 1.87
C LEU A 133 8.20 3.19 3.07
N GLN A 134 8.25 3.77 4.27
CA GLN A 134 8.48 3.02 5.50
C GLN A 134 7.38 1.98 5.76
N LYS A 135 6.12 2.24 5.40
CA LYS A 135 5.03 1.25 5.55
C LYS A 135 5.13 0.09 4.57
N ILE A 136 5.68 0.33 3.38
CA ILE A 136 5.92 -0.73 2.40
C ILE A 136 7.11 -1.60 2.84
N VAL A 137 8.21 -0.96 3.27
CA VAL A 137 9.47 -1.65 3.61
C VAL A 137 9.42 -2.34 4.97
N ASN A 138 8.84 -1.71 5.99
CA ASN A 138 8.88 -2.22 7.37
C ASN A 138 7.79 -3.28 7.66
N ASN A 139 6.96 -3.65 6.68
CA ASN A 139 6.01 -4.76 6.80
C ASN A 139 6.63 -6.14 6.51
N VAL A 140 7.94 -6.21 6.28
CA VAL A 140 8.69 -7.45 6.46
C VAL A 140 8.78 -7.70 7.96
N VAL A 141 7.78 -8.37 8.55
CA VAL A 141 7.85 -8.82 9.94
C VAL A 141 9.11 -9.69 10.06
N PRO A 142 10.15 -9.29 10.81
CA PRO A 142 11.19 -10.21 11.18
C PRO A 142 10.50 -11.26 12.04
N ILE A 143 10.38 -12.50 11.56
CA ILE A 143 10.00 -13.60 12.44
C ILE A 143 11.02 -13.52 13.58
N PRO A 144 10.60 -13.29 14.84
CA PRO A 144 11.57 -13.20 15.93
C PRO A 144 12.43 -14.45 15.84
N ALA A 145 13.75 -14.29 15.73
CA ALA A 145 14.69 -15.42 15.65
C ALA A 145 14.52 -16.39 16.84
N ALA A 146 13.85 -15.93 17.91
CA ALA A 146 13.44 -16.71 19.06
C ALA A 146 12.30 -17.70 18.79
N LEU A 147 11.43 -17.54 17.79
CA LEU A 147 10.29 -18.43 17.57
C LEU A 147 10.71 -19.84 17.11
N PRO A 148 11.62 -20.00 16.13
CA PRO A 148 12.21 -21.30 15.81
C PRO A 148 13.04 -21.86 16.98
N LEU A 149 13.69 -20.99 17.77
CA LEU A 149 14.50 -21.40 18.93
C LEU A 149 13.64 -21.91 20.10
N LEU A 150 12.50 -21.27 20.37
CA LEU A 150 11.53 -21.70 21.37
C LEU A 150 10.87 -23.02 20.96
N LEU A 151 10.44 -23.14 19.71
CA LEU A 151 9.83 -24.36 19.18
C LEU A 151 10.82 -25.54 19.21
N SER A 152 12.08 -25.32 18.84
CA SER A 152 13.14 -26.35 18.94
C SER A 152 13.50 -26.68 20.38
N GLY A 153 13.51 -25.70 21.28
CA GLY A 153 13.69 -25.91 22.72
C GLY A 153 12.61 -26.80 23.33
N PHE A 154 11.34 -26.54 23.03
CA PHE A 154 10.23 -27.37 23.50
C PHE A 154 10.23 -28.77 22.87
N ALA A 155 10.60 -28.90 21.60
CA ALA A 155 10.73 -30.21 20.93
C ALA A 155 11.85 -31.07 21.56
N ALA A 156 13.00 -30.47 21.90
CA ALA A 156 14.11 -31.15 22.55
C ALA A 156 13.73 -31.62 23.97
N VAL A 157 13.07 -30.78 24.76
CA VAL A 157 12.58 -31.14 26.10
C VAL A 157 11.53 -32.25 26.04
N GLY A 158 10.59 -32.18 25.07
CA GLY A 158 9.60 -33.22 24.85
C GLY A 158 10.22 -34.57 24.46
N PHE A 159 11.26 -34.56 23.61
CA PHE A 159 11.98 -35.77 23.20
C PHE A 159 12.76 -36.39 24.37
N LEU A 160 13.41 -35.55 25.19
CA LEU A 160 14.13 -35.98 26.40
C LEU A 160 13.18 -36.56 27.47
N ALA A 161 12.02 -35.94 27.69
CA ALA A 161 11.01 -36.44 28.62
C ALA A 161 10.43 -37.79 28.18
N ARG A 162 10.25 -38.00 26.87
CA ARG A 162 9.77 -39.27 26.30
C ARG A 162 10.80 -40.40 26.43
N ARG A 163 12.09 -40.08 26.32
CA ARG A 163 13.19 -41.06 26.47
C ARG A 163 13.33 -41.55 27.90
N ARG A 164 13.15 -40.67 28.90
CA ARG A 164 13.19 -41.05 30.33
C ARG A 164 12.08 -42.03 30.71
N ARG A 165 10.87 -41.88 30.17
CA ARG A 165 9.75 -42.82 30.43
C ARG A 165 9.99 -44.24 29.89
N LYS A 166 10.77 -44.39 28.82
CA LYS A 166 11.11 -45.73 28.27
C LYS A 166 12.17 -46.47 29.09
N ILE A 167 13.07 -45.75 29.76
CA ILE A 167 14.14 -46.36 30.57
C ILE A 167 13.57 -46.87 31.90
N SER A 168 12.65 -46.13 32.53
CA SER A 168 12.00 -46.58 33.77
C SER A 168 11.05 -47.77 33.59
N ALA A 169 10.57 -48.05 32.36
CA ALA A 169 9.71 -49.19 32.07
C ALA A 169 10.48 -50.49 31.75
N LEU A 170 11.82 -50.43 31.64
CA LEU A 170 12.69 -51.61 31.44
C LEU A 170 13.41 -52.04 32.74
N ALA A 171 13.25 -51.28 33.83
CA ALA A 171 13.88 -51.53 35.12
C ALA A 171 12.86 -52.00 36.19
N ALA A 172 11.65 -52.40 35.77
CA ALA A 172 10.59 -52.96 36.60
C ALA A 172 10.27 -54.38 36.13
#